data_AF-A0A7W1HUR9-F1
#
_entry.id   AF-A0A7W1HUR9-F1
#
_cell.length_a   1.000
_cell.length_b   1.000
_cell.length_c   1.000
_cell.angle_alpha   90.00
_cell.angle_beta   90.00
_cell.angle_gamma   90.00
#
_symmetry.space_group_name_H-M   'P 1'
#
loop_
_entity.id
_entity.type
_entity.pdbx_description
1 polymer ?
#
loop_
_entity_poly.entity_id
_entity_poly.type
_entity_poly.pdbx_seq_one_letter_code
_entity_poly.pdbx_strand_id
1 'polypeptide(L)'
;MDKNTKNSEERILEVTQEEYDEAMAKGWTDDDISKPGMHIFRRRTRKINPREAKIKMTMFIDGDILQHFRQRADAPNAAPYQTQINQELRAAMERDLAAEENKLDEVAKKLLNNPNFLQAISEKLKAA
;
A
#
# COMPACT_ATOMS: atom_id res chain seq x y z
N MET A 1 24.23 -24.65 -0.95
CA MET A 1 24.38 -23.26 -0.49
C MET A 1 23.57 -22.37 -1.41
N ASP A 2 22.65 -21.63 -0.80
CA ASP A 2 21.80 -20.62 -1.40
C ASP A 2 22.58 -19.53 -2.13
N LYS A 3 21.97 -18.96 -3.19
CA LYS A 3 21.36 -17.62 -3.11
C LYS A 3 20.59 -17.31 -4.40
N ASN A 4 19.28 -17.33 -4.25
CA ASN A 4 18.24 -16.74 -5.08
C ASN A 4 18.60 -15.29 -5.49
N THR A 5 19.06 -15.09 -6.72
CA THR A 5 19.22 -13.77 -7.35
C THR A 5 18.04 -13.49 -8.28
N LYS A 6 17.24 -12.50 -7.90
CA LYS A 6 16.01 -12.01 -8.54
C LYS A 6 16.24 -11.70 -10.03
N ASN A 7 15.62 -12.48 -10.89
CA ASN A 7 15.67 -12.33 -12.34
C ASN A 7 14.74 -11.20 -12.82
N SER A 8 15.28 -10.06 -13.25
CA SER A 8 14.54 -9.08 -14.04
C SER A 8 14.65 -9.49 -15.51
N GLU A 9 13.80 -10.39 -15.96
CA GLU A 9 13.79 -10.86 -17.35
C GLU A 9 13.40 -9.70 -18.29
N GLU A 10 14.38 -9.14 -18.98
CA GLU A 10 14.15 -8.27 -20.13
C GLU A 10 13.55 -9.12 -21.25
N ARG A 11 12.38 -8.73 -21.76
CA ARG A 11 11.80 -9.37 -22.95
C ARG A 11 12.04 -8.44 -24.14
N ILE A 12 12.79 -8.94 -25.11
CA ILE A 12 13.05 -8.26 -26.38
C ILE A 12 12.01 -8.77 -27.37
N LEU A 13 11.24 -7.86 -27.96
CA LEU A 13 10.34 -8.13 -29.07
C LEU A 13 10.89 -7.40 -30.29
N GLU A 14 11.26 -8.14 -31.32
CA GLU A 14 11.56 -7.57 -32.62
C GLU A 14 10.29 -7.62 -33.46
N VAL A 15 9.86 -6.46 -33.97
CA VAL A 15 8.74 -6.37 -34.90
C VAL A 15 9.30 -6.03 -36.26
N THR A 16 9.08 -6.91 -37.23
CA THR A 16 9.50 -6.69 -38.62
C THR A 16 8.50 -5.79 -39.36
N GLN A 17 8.95 -5.19 -40.46
CA GLN A 17 8.08 -4.35 -41.30
C GLN A 17 6.91 -5.15 -41.90
N GLU A 18 7.18 -6.40 -42.29
CA GLU A 18 6.16 -7.31 -42.87
C GLU A 18 5.06 -7.65 -41.86
N GLU A 19 5.43 -7.94 -40.60
CA GLU A 19 4.47 -8.23 -39.54
C GLU A 19 3.59 -7.02 -39.20
N TYR A 20 4.14 -5.81 -39.28
CA TYR A 20 3.39 -4.57 -39.08
C TYR A 20 2.40 -4.32 -40.22
N ASP A 21 2.83 -4.50 -41.47
CA ASP A 21 1.98 -4.30 -42.65
C ASP A 21 0.86 -5.36 -42.72
N GLU A 22 1.15 -6.61 -42.36
CA GLU A 22 0.14 -7.67 -42.22
C GLU A 22 -0.87 -7.36 -41.11
N ALA A 23 -0.43 -6.79 -40.00
CA ALA A 23 -1.32 -6.44 -38.89
C ALA A 23 -2.24 -5.27 -39.26
N MET A 24 -1.72 -4.27 -39.98
CA MET A 24 -2.51 -3.19 -40.56
C MET A 24 -3.53 -3.71 -41.59
N ALA A 25 -3.14 -4.68 -42.44
CA ALA A 25 -4.05 -5.33 -43.39
C ALA A 25 -5.16 -6.14 -42.71
N LYS A 26 -4.91 -6.65 -41.49
CA LYS A 26 -5.90 -7.32 -40.63
C LYS A 26 -6.84 -6.35 -39.91
N GLY A 27 -6.71 -5.04 -40.13
CA GLY A 27 -7.60 -4.01 -39.59
C GLY A 27 -7.26 -3.53 -38.18
N TRP A 28 -6.06 -3.82 -37.70
CA TRP A 28 -5.54 -3.28 -36.44
C TRP A 28 -5.03 -1.85 -36.69
N THR A 29 -5.13 -0.98 -35.69
CA THR A 29 -4.72 0.43 -35.82
C THR A 29 -3.29 0.65 -35.32
N ASP A 30 -2.67 1.80 -35.66
CA ASP A 30 -1.30 2.15 -35.22
C ASP A 30 -1.17 2.20 -33.69
N ASP A 31 -2.27 2.42 -32.97
CA ASP A 31 -2.31 2.42 -31.50
C ASP A 31 -2.36 0.99 -30.91
N ASP A 32 -2.77 -0.01 -31.70
CA ASP A 32 -2.92 -1.40 -31.27
C ASP A 32 -1.67 -2.26 -31.54
N ILE A 33 -0.73 -1.78 -32.34
CA ILE A 33 0.45 -2.53 -32.79
C ILE A 33 1.73 -1.79 -32.41
N SER A 34 2.76 -2.56 -32.01
CA SER A 34 4.09 -1.99 -31.82
C SER A 34 4.74 -1.66 -33.16
N LYS A 35 5.32 -0.46 -33.29
CA LYS A 35 5.98 -0.02 -34.52
C LYS A 35 7.14 -0.94 -34.90
N PRO A 36 7.50 -1.04 -36.20
CA PRO A 36 8.66 -1.83 -36.61
C PRO A 36 9.92 -1.42 -35.85
N GLY A 37 10.69 -2.41 -35.37
CA GLY A 37 11.90 -2.22 -34.58
C GLY A 37 11.98 -3.06 -33.31
N MET A 38 13.08 -2.90 -32.57
CA MET A 38 13.33 -3.64 -31.32
C MET A 38 12.69 -2.94 -30.12
N HIS A 39 11.75 -3.63 -29.47
CA HIS A 39 11.09 -3.18 -28.24
C HIS A 39 11.63 -3.94 -27.04
N ILE A 40 12.17 -3.21 -26.07
CA ILE A 40 12.67 -3.77 -24.82
C ILE A 40 11.63 -3.55 -23.73
N PHE A 41 10.98 -4.63 -23.31
CA PHE A 41 10.00 -4.62 -22.23
C PHE A 41 10.67 -4.99 -20.91
N ARG A 42 10.66 -4.04 -19.96
CA ARG A 42 11.15 -4.26 -18.60
C ARG A 42 9.98 -4.37 -17.62
N ARG A 43 9.75 -5.55 -17.05
CA ARG A 43 8.85 -5.69 -15.90
C ARG A 43 9.52 -5.07 -14.67
N ARG A 44 9.08 -3.88 -14.28
CA ARG A 44 9.46 -3.31 -12.97
C ARG A 44 8.60 -3.92 -11.88
N THR A 45 9.03 -5.05 -11.30
CA THR A 45 8.49 -5.55 -10.03
C THR A 45 9.02 -4.71 -8.88
N ARG A 46 8.69 -3.41 -8.83
CA ARG A 46 8.95 -2.62 -7.63
C ARG A 46 7.99 -3.09 -6.54
N LYS A 47 8.52 -3.59 -5.42
CA LYS A 47 7.74 -3.74 -4.19
C LYS A 47 7.25 -2.34 -3.82
N ILE A 48 5.95 -2.11 -3.98
CA ILE A 48 5.32 -0.85 -3.62
C ILE A 48 5.23 -0.83 -2.09
N ASN A 49 5.90 0.11 -1.43
CA ASN A 49 5.68 0.37 -0.01
C ASN A 49 4.26 0.98 0.11
N PRO A 50 3.31 0.34 0.82
CA PRO A 50 1.95 0.86 0.96
C PRO A 50 1.89 2.28 1.54
N ARG A 51 2.90 2.68 2.34
CA ARG A 51 3.00 4.04 2.89
C ARG A 51 3.42 5.09 1.86
N GLU A 52 4.06 4.69 0.78
CA GLU A 52 4.53 5.56 -0.31
C GLU A 52 3.63 5.49 -1.55
N ALA A 53 2.69 4.55 -1.56
CA ALA A 53 1.78 4.32 -2.67
C ALA A 53 0.61 5.30 -2.62
N LYS A 54 0.43 6.11 -3.66
CA LYS A 54 -0.85 6.78 -3.90
C LYS A 54 -1.81 5.78 -4.52
N ILE A 55 -2.78 5.31 -3.72
CA ILE A 55 -3.83 4.40 -4.17
C ILE A 55 -5.07 5.23 -4.50
N LYS A 56 -5.64 5.07 -5.70
CA LYS A 56 -6.94 5.64 -6.07
C LYS A 56 -8.02 4.62 -5.72
N MET A 57 -8.95 4.99 -4.85
CA MET A 57 -10.17 4.23 -4.60
C MET A 57 -11.40 5.06 -4.99
N THR A 58 -12.46 4.39 -5.41
CA THR A 58 -13.79 4.98 -5.56
C THR A 58 -14.65 4.45 -4.43
N MET A 59 -15.16 5.34 -3.58
CA MET A 59 -16.06 5.01 -2.48
C MET A 59 -17.14 6.07 -2.35
N PHE A 60 -18.27 5.70 -1.76
CA PHE A 60 -19.29 6.67 -1.34
C PHE A 60 -18.91 7.28 0.01
N ILE A 61 -19.06 8.59 0.13
CA ILE A 61 -18.88 9.36 1.36
C ILE A 61 -20.12 10.24 1.49
N ASP A 62 -20.62 10.41 2.71
CA ASP A 62 -21.79 11.23 2.97
C ASP A 62 -21.54 12.71 2.57
N GLY A 63 -22.59 13.35 2.07
CA GLY A 63 -22.49 14.69 1.49
C GLY A 63 -22.09 15.76 2.50
N ASP A 64 -22.52 15.62 3.74
CA ASP A 64 -22.19 16.49 4.87
C ASP A 64 -20.71 16.41 5.26
N ILE A 65 -20.14 15.20 5.29
CA ILE A 65 -18.70 14.97 5.51
C ILE A 65 -17.91 15.67 4.40
N LEU A 66 -18.29 15.45 3.14
CA LEU A 66 -17.62 16.10 2.01
C LEU A 66 -17.74 17.63 2.08
N GLN A 67 -18.91 18.15 2.45
CA GLN A 67 -19.15 19.58 2.61
C GLN A 67 -18.29 20.18 3.72
N HIS A 68 -18.18 19.49 4.88
CA HIS A 68 -17.35 19.91 6.00
C HIS A 68 -15.88 20.13 5.58
N PHE A 69 -15.27 19.16 4.89
CA PHE A 69 -13.88 19.29 4.46
C PHE A 69 -13.68 20.29 3.33
N ARG A 70 -14.70 20.52 2.48
CA ARG A 70 -14.66 21.59 1.47
C ARG A 70 -14.61 22.97 2.13
N GLN A 71 -15.53 23.23 3.06
CA GLN A 71 -15.57 24.51 3.80
C GLN A 71 -14.27 24.77 4.57
N ARG A 72 -13.70 23.72 5.20
CA ARG A 72 -12.42 23.83 5.89
C ARG A 72 -11.26 24.13 4.93
N ALA A 73 -11.32 23.65 3.68
CA ALA A 73 -10.31 23.93 2.66
C ALA A 73 -10.43 25.32 2.02
N ASP A 74 -11.58 25.99 2.15
CA ASP A 74 -11.78 27.37 1.66
C ASP A 74 -11.08 28.43 2.54
N ALA A 75 -10.61 28.05 3.74
CA ALA A 75 -9.90 28.95 4.62
C ALA A 75 -8.49 29.31 4.07
N PRO A 76 -8.00 30.54 4.29
CA PRO A 76 -6.64 30.92 3.90
C PRO A 76 -5.59 29.99 4.49
N ASN A 77 -4.64 29.55 3.67
CA ASN A 77 -3.57 28.61 4.04
C ASN A 77 -4.04 27.21 4.50
N ALA A 78 -5.30 26.85 4.26
CA ALA A 78 -5.78 25.49 4.55
C ALA A 78 -5.26 24.47 3.53
N ALA A 79 -5.04 23.24 3.98
CA ALA A 79 -4.72 22.14 3.08
C ALA A 79 -5.93 21.78 2.21
N PRO A 80 -5.76 21.18 1.01
CA PRO A 80 -6.88 20.68 0.21
C PRO A 80 -7.72 19.64 0.95
N TYR A 81 -9.04 19.59 0.70
CA TYR A 81 -9.97 18.69 1.40
C TYR A 81 -9.52 17.22 1.40
N GLN A 82 -8.94 16.72 0.30
CA GLN A 82 -8.40 15.37 0.21
C GLN A 82 -7.24 15.14 1.17
N THR A 83 -6.33 16.11 1.30
CA THR A 83 -5.20 16.05 2.24
C THR A 83 -5.71 16.03 3.67
N GLN A 84 -6.72 16.84 3.99
CA GLN A 84 -7.35 16.86 5.31
C GLN A 84 -7.99 15.50 5.64
N ILE A 85 -8.79 14.93 4.74
CA ILE A 85 -9.40 13.60 4.93
C ILE A 85 -8.31 12.55 5.20
N ASN A 86 -7.23 12.55 4.41
CA ASN A 86 -6.13 11.61 4.62
C ASN A 86 -5.41 11.82 5.96
N GLN A 87 -5.32 13.05 6.48
CA GLN A 87 -4.74 13.32 7.80
C GLN A 87 -5.65 12.79 8.91
N GLU A 88 -6.95 13.03 8.84
CA GLU A 88 -7.92 12.53 9.82
C GLU A 88 -7.95 11.00 9.86
N LEU A 89 -7.90 10.34 8.70
CA LEU A 89 -7.82 8.87 8.62
C LEU A 89 -6.53 8.33 9.24
N ARG A 90 -5.38 8.99 9.05
CA ARG A 90 -4.13 8.61 9.73
C ARG A 90 -4.24 8.80 11.24
N ALA A 91 -4.80 9.92 11.69
CA ALA A 91 -5.00 10.17 13.11
C ALA A 91 -5.98 9.17 13.75
N ALA A 92 -6.98 8.68 13.00
CA ALA A 92 -7.84 7.57 13.46
C ALA A 92 -7.02 6.28 13.65
N MET A 93 -6.20 5.91 12.66
CA MET A 93 -5.32 4.74 12.75
C MET A 93 -4.36 4.83 13.94
N GLU A 94 -3.75 5.99 14.18
CA GLU A 94 -2.82 6.20 15.31
C GLU A 94 -3.54 6.10 16.67
N ARG A 95 -4.77 6.60 16.77
CA ARG A 95 -5.60 6.46 17.99
C ARG A 95 -5.94 5.00 18.27
N ASP A 96 -6.28 4.23 17.24
CA ASP A 96 -6.60 2.81 17.39
C ASP A 96 -5.37 2.02 17.88
N LEU A 97 -4.19 2.28 17.30
CA LEU A 97 -2.93 1.68 17.73
C LEU A 97 -2.59 2.05 19.18
N ALA A 98 -2.72 3.32 19.54
CA ALA A 98 -2.49 3.75 20.93
C ALA A 98 -3.49 3.11 21.90
N ALA A 99 -4.75 2.91 21.50
CA ALA A 99 -5.73 2.23 22.32
C ALA A 99 -5.39 0.74 22.53
N GLU A 100 -4.80 0.07 21.54
CA GLU A 100 -4.30 -1.30 21.67
C GLU A 100 -3.09 -1.39 22.61
N GLU A 101 -2.13 -0.48 22.49
CA GLU A 101 -0.97 -0.41 23.39
C GLU A 101 -1.41 -0.19 24.84
N ASN A 102 -2.35 0.71 25.07
CA ASN A 102 -2.90 0.94 26.42
C ASN A 102 -3.58 -0.32 26.99
N LYS A 103 -4.29 -1.10 26.15
CA LYS A 103 -4.89 -2.38 26.59
C LYS A 103 -3.81 -3.41 26.96
N LEU A 104 -2.73 -3.48 26.19
CA LEU A 104 -1.59 -4.35 26.48
C LEU A 104 -0.94 -3.97 27.82
N ASP A 105 -0.76 -2.68 28.09
CA ASP A 105 -0.23 -2.19 29.36
C ASP A 105 -1.15 -2.52 30.54
N GLU A 106 -2.46 -2.40 30.37
CA GLU A 106 -3.43 -2.82 31.39
C GLU A 106 -3.36 -4.32 31.67
N VAL A 107 -3.23 -5.15 30.61
CA VAL A 107 -3.07 -6.60 30.75
C VAL A 107 -1.76 -6.93 31.44
N ALA A 108 -0.65 -6.29 31.06
CA ALA A 108 0.65 -6.48 31.69
C ALA A 108 0.61 -6.13 33.18
N LYS A 109 -0.01 -5.01 33.56
CA LYS A 109 -0.23 -4.63 34.97
C LYS A 109 -1.07 -5.65 35.72
N LYS A 110 -2.14 -6.17 35.11
CA LYS A 110 -2.98 -7.23 35.72
C LYS A 110 -2.20 -8.52 35.93
N LEU A 111 -1.35 -8.90 34.98
CA LEU A 111 -0.53 -10.11 35.09
C LEU A 111 0.56 -9.96 36.16
N LEU A 112 1.24 -8.81 36.22
CA LEU A 112 2.24 -8.52 37.27
C LEU A 112 1.64 -8.50 38.67
N ASN A 113 0.37 -8.10 38.80
CA ASN A 113 -0.33 -8.09 40.09
C ASN A 113 -1.02 -9.43 40.43
N ASN A 114 -0.90 -10.45 39.56
CA ASN A 114 -1.52 -11.76 39.80
C ASN A 114 -0.50 -12.72 40.46
N PRO A 115 -0.67 -13.09 41.73
CA PRO A 115 0.29 -13.92 42.47
C PRO A 115 0.45 -15.32 41.86
N ASN A 116 -0.64 -15.92 41.38
CA ASN A 116 -0.62 -17.25 40.78
C ASN A 116 0.19 -17.24 39.48
N PHE A 117 0.07 -16.15 38.70
CA PHE A 117 0.85 -15.97 37.48
C PHE A 117 2.34 -15.81 37.76
N LEU A 118 2.71 -14.98 38.74
CA LEU A 118 4.11 -14.82 39.15
C LEU A 118 4.72 -16.12 39.68
N GLN A 119 3.94 -16.88 40.47
CA GLN A 119 4.38 -18.17 40.97
C GLN A 119 4.64 -19.15 39.83
N ALA A 120 3.73 -19.25 38.86
CA ALA A 120 3.89 -20.10 37.68
C ALA A 120 5.12 -19.71 36.83
N ILE A 121 5.40 -18.40 36.67
CA ILE A 121 6.63 -17.93 36.02
C ILE A 121 7.87 -18.36 36.82
N SER A 122 7.85 -18.22 38.15
CA SER A 122 8.98 -18.60 39.01
C SER A 122 9.30 -20.08 38.94
N GLU A 123 8.28 -20.94 38.88
CA GLU A 123 8.42 -22.39 38.74
C GLU A 123 9.00 -22.75 37.38
N LYS A 124 8.51 -22.10 36.31
CA LYS A 124 9.03 -22.31 34.95
C LYS A 124 10.49 -21.89 34.80
N LEU A 125 10.91 -20.79 35.43
CA LEU A 125 12.30 -20.34 35.42
C LEU A 125 13.24 -21.25 36.21
N LYS A 126 12.75 -21.90 37.28
CA LYS A 126 13.52 -22.90 38.03
C LYS A 126 13.65 -24.23 37.31
N ALA A 127 12.73 -24.52 36.38
CA ALA A 127 12.73 -25.74 35.58
C ALA A 127 13.51 -25.62 34.25
N ALA A 128 14.05 -24.42 33.94
CA ALA A 128 14.87 -24.13 32.78
C ALA A 128 16.35 -24.05 33.16
#